data_AF-A0A7S3J420-F1
#
_entry.id   AF-A0A7S3J420-F1
#
_cell.length_a   1.000
_cell.length_b   1.000
_cell.length_c   1.000
_cell.angle_alpha   90.00
_cell.angle_beta   90.00
_cell.angle_gamma   90.00
#
_symmetry.space_group_name_H-M   'P 1'
#
loop_
_entity.id
_entity.type
_entity.pdbx_description
1 polymer ?
#
loop_
_entity_poly.entity_id
_entity_poly.type
_entity_poly.pdbx_seq_one_letter_code
_entity_poly.pdbx_strand_id
1 'polypeptide(L)'
;GEGKIWYAIPEYHREKFEKLAKEKLALLFDEDPNLLHNINVMINPAYLVENGVHVYRTLQKPGEFILTFPESYHQGVSVGFNIAEAVNIACPSWMEYGVKAMEIYL
;
A
#
# COMPACT_ATOMS: atom_id res chain seq x y z
N GLY A 1 -10.16 -6.73 -20.34
CA GLY A 1 -11.07 -6.14 -19.33
C GLY A 1 -10.78 -4.66 -19.20
N GLU A 2 -11.52 -3.98 -18.34
CA GLU A 2 -11.27 -2.57 -18.02
C GLU A 2 -10.00 -2.37 -17.18
N GLY A 3 -9.46 -1.16 -17.14
CA GLY A 3 -8.22 -0.87 -16.41
C GLY A 3 -8.33 -0.94 -14.88
N LYS A 4 -7.19 -0.90 -14.19
CA LYS A 4 -7.11 -0.75 -12.73
C LYS A 4 -6.25 0.45 -12.38
N ILE A 5 -6.78 1.38 -11.60
CA ILE A 5 -6.02 2.51 -11.05
C ILE A 5 -5.28 2.01 -9.82
N TRP A 6 -4.00 2.34 -9.72
CA TRP A 6 -3.15 2.05 -8.57
C TRP A 6 -2.64 3.34 -7.95
N TYR A 7 -2.59 3.36 -6.62
CA TYR A 7 -1.92 4.36 -5.80
C TYR A 7 -0.82 3.66 -5.00
N ALA A 8 0.36 4.27 -4.91
CA ALA A 8 1.49 3.70 -4.19
C ALA A 8 2.24 4.76 -3.39
N ILE A 9 2.74 4.36 -2.22
CA ILE A 9 3.57 5.16 -1.33
C ILE A 9 4.93 4.46 -1.24
N PRO A 10 6.03 5.18 -1.49
CA PRO A 10 7.38 4.60 -1.45
C PRO A 10 7.80 4.26 0.00
N GLU A 11 8.75 3.34 0.15
CA GLU A 11 9.17 2.83 1.46
C GLU A 11 9.69 3.93 2.39
N TYR A 12 10.38 4.94 1.85
CA TYR A 12 10.92 6.06 2.63
C TYR A 12 9.84 6.98 3.24
N HIS A 13 8.56 6.81 2.86
CA HIS A 13 7.42 7.51 3.47
C HIS A 13 6.51 6.59 4.29
N ARG A 14 6.89 5.32 4.49
CA ARG A 14 6.12 4.34 5.27
C ARG A 14 5.73 4.86 6.65
N GLU A 15 6.71 5.25 7.46
CA GLU A 15 6.47 5.70 8.84
C GLU A 15 5.58 6.95 8.91
N LYS A 16 5.79 7.88 7.96
CA LYS A 16 4.97 9.09 7.85
C LYS A 16 3.52 8.77 7.50
N PHE A 17 3.31 7.83 6.56
CA PHE A 17 1.99 7.34 6.22
C PHE A 17 1.32 6.66 7.41
N GLU A 18 2.00 5.73 8.09
CA GLU A 18 1.44 5.01 9.24
C GLU A 18 1.02 5.96 10.37
N LYS A 19 1.84 6.98 10.64
CA LYS A 19 1.51 8.03 11.63
C LYS A 19 0.23 8.78 11.24
N LEU A 20 0.15 9.26 9.99
CA LEU A 20 -1.03 10.00 9.50
C LEU A 20 -2.27 9.10 9.46
N ALA A 21 -2.10 7.82 9.14
CA ALA A 21 -3.20 6.85 9.17
C ALA A 21 -3.72 6.65 10.60
N LYS A 22 -2.83 6.47 11.58
CA LYS A 22 -3.18 6.37 13.01
C LYS A 22 -3.92 7.61 13.49
N GLU A 23 -3.45 8.81 13.12
CA GLU A 23 -4.11 10.07 13.47
C GLU A 23 -5.49 10.20 12.79
N LYS A 24 -5.58 9.90 11.49
CA LYS A 24 -6.80 10.08 10.70
C LYS A 24 -7.89 9.07 11.06
N LEU A 25 -7.50 7.85 11.44
CA LEU A 25 -8.38 6.72 11.71
C LEU A 25 -8.34 6.31 13.19
N ALA A 26 -8.01 7.24 14.10
CA ALA A 26 -7.78 6.95 15.52
C ALA A 26 -8.88 6.09 16.16
N LEU A 27 -10.15 6.41 15.92
CA LEU A 27 -11.29 5.63 16.44
C LEU A 27 -11.29 4.17 15.97
N LEU A 28 -10.89 3.92 14.73
CA LEU A 28 -10.82 2.56 14.17
C LEU A 28 -9.58 1.80 14.69
N PHE A 29 -8.49 2.51 14.97
CA PHE A 29 -7.30 1.92 15.60
C PHE A 29 -7.51 1.58 17.07
N ASP A 30 -8.36 2.32 17.78
CA ASP A 30 -8.73 2.01 19.16
C ASP A 30 -9.52 0.67 19.24
N GLU A 31 -10.33 0.38 18.21
CA GLU A 31 -11.06 -0.89 18.08
C GLU A 31 -10.15 -2.02 17.61
N ASP A 32 -9.20 -1.72 16.71
CA ASP A 32 -8.31 -2.69 16.09
C ASP A 32 -6.90 -2.11 15.87
N PRO A 33 -5.93 -2.44 16.74
CA PRO A 33 -4.55 -1.99 16.60
C PRO A 33 -3.88 -2.44 15.29
N ASN A 34 -4.43 -3.46 14.62
CA ASN A 34 -3.90 -4.04 13.39
C ASN A 34 -4.62 -3.53 12.13
N LEU A 35 -5.39 -2.44 12.22
CA LEU A 35 -6.22 -1.91 11.14
C LEU A 35 -5.54 -1.85 9.76
N LEU A 36 -4.28 -1.39 9.69
CA LEU A 36 -3.54 -1.29 8.43
C LEU A 36 -3.19 -2.64 7.80
N HIS A 37 -3.10 -3.70 8.60
CA HIS A 37 -2.83 -5.06 8.11
C HIS A 37 -4.10 -5.74 7.58
N ASN A 38 -5.28 -5.24 7.94
CA ASN A 38 -6.57 -5.84 7.60
C ASN A 38 -7.12 -5.41 6.24
N ILE A 39 -6.45 -4.48 5.54
CA ILE A 39 -6.74 -4.06 4.15
C ILE A 39 -8.23 -3.68 3.95
N ASN A 40 -8.87 -3.11 4.97
CA ASN A 40 -10.30 -2.77 4.96
C ASN A 40 -10.59 -1.27 4.91
N VAL A 41 -9.55 -0.43 4.92
CA VAL A 41 -9.67 1.04 4.91
C VAL A 41 -8.97 1.66 3.71
N MET A 42 -9.52 2.76 3.22
CA MET A 42 -8.92 3.58 2.16
C MET A 42 -8.80 5.01 2.66
N ILE A 43 -7.57 5.55 2.58
CA ILE A 43 -7.31 6.95 2.89
C ILE A 43 -7.22 7.71 1.57
N ASN A 44 -7.95 8.83 1.48
CA ASN A 44 -7.93 9.66 0.28
C ASN A 44 -6.48 10.13 -0.03
N PRO A 45 -5.93 9.83 -1.22
CA PRO A 45 -4.58 10.26 -1.60
C PRO A 45 -4.34 11.76 -1.48
N ALA A 46 -5.36 12.60 -1.70
CA ALA A 46 -5.24 14.06 -1.57
C ALA A 46 -4.84 14.47 -0.14
N TYR A 47 -5.47 13.86 0.87
CA TYR A 47 -5.12 14.11 2.27
C TYR A 47 -3.66 13.73 2.57
N LEU A 48 -3.18 12.61 2.02
CA LEU A 48 -1.80 12.17 2.19
C LEU A 48 -0.81 13.16 1.56
N VAL A 49 -1.09 13.60 0.32
CA VAL A 49 -0.25 14.57 -0.40
C VAL A 49 -0.23 15.92 0.32
N GLU A 50 -1.38 16.41 0.80
CA GLU A 50 -1.48 17.65 1.57
C GLU A 50 -0.66 17.60 2.88
N ASN A 51 -0.53 16.42 3.48
CA ASN A 51 0.29 16.21 4.67
C ASN A 51 1.73 15.78 4.33
N GLY A 52 2.13 15.92 3.05
CA GLY A 52 3.49 15.72 2.57
C GLY A 52 3.93 14.26 2.46
N VAL A 53 3.00 13.31 2.30
CA VAL A 53 3.30 11.95 1.85
C VAL A 53 3.25 11.92 0.33
N HIS A 54 4.36 11.54 -0.29
CA HIS A 54 4.41 11.29 -1.73
C HIS A 54 3.54 10.08 -2.09
N VAL A 55 2.53 10.30 -2.93
CA VAL A 55 1.70 9.24 -3.52
C VAL A 55 1.88 9.24 -5.03
N TYR A 56 2.24 8.08 -5.59
CA TYR A 56 2.29 7.84 -7.03
C TYR A 56 0.97 7.24 -7.51
N ARG A 57 0.58 7.56 -8.74
CA ARG A 57 -0.62 7.01 -9.38
C ARG A 57 -0.30 6.46 -10.76
N THR A 58 -0.86 5.30 -11.10
CA THR A 58 -0.84 4.76 -12.47
C THR A 58 -2.15 4.10 -12.85
N LEU A 59 -2.39 3.93 -14.15
CA LEU A 59 -3.49 3.14 -14.71
C LEU A 59 -2.89 1.92 -15.38
N GLN A 60 -3.14 0.74 -14.82
CA GLN A 60 -2.81 -0.55 -15.42
C GLN A 60 -3.84 -0.91 -16.49
N LYS A 61 -3.39 -1.15 -17.71
CA LYS A 61 -4.18 -1.66 -18.83
C LYS A 61 -4.00 -3.17 -19.00
N PRO A 62 -4.90 -3.84 -19.74
CA PRO A 62 -4.75 -5.27 -20.04
C PRO A 62 -3.40 -5.59 -20.68
N GLY A 63 -2.71 -6.61 -20.16
CA GLY A 63 -1.39 -7.03 -20.62
C GLY A 63 -0.22 -6.30 -19.96
N GLU A 64 -0.46 -5.32 -19.09
CA GLU A 64 0.58 -4.62 -18.33
C GLU A 64 0.83 -5.26 -16.96
N PHE A 65 2.08 -5.19 -16.50
CA PHE A 65 2.48 -5.58 -15.16
C PHE A 65 2.54 -4.38 -14.23
N ILE A 66 2.21 -4.61 -12.96
CA ILE A 66 2.48 -3.68 -11.85
C ILE A 66 3.44 -4.39 -10.89
N LEU A 67 4.53 -3.72 -10.56
CA LEU A 67 5.52 -4.19 -9.60
C LEU A 67 5.43 -3.35 -8.33
N THR A 68 5.25 -4.01 -7.18
CA THR A 68 5.25 -3.39 -5.85
C THR A 68 6.52 -3.76 -5.12
N PHE A 69 7.25 -2.75 -4.62
CA PHE A 69 8.52 -2.94 -3.93
C PHE A 69 8.31 -3.26 -2.44
N PRO A 70 9.29 -3.85 -1.76
CA PRO A 70 9.22 -4.12 -0.32
C PRO A 70 8.93 -2.83 0.47
N GLU A 71 8.19 -2.95 1.57
CA GLU A 71 7.83 -1.82 2.46
C GLU A 71 7.03 -0.67 1.81
N SER A 72 6.63 -0.81 0.54
CA SER A 72 5.73 0.14 -0.12
C SER A 72 4.27 -0.18 0.19
N TYR A 73 3.49 0.85 0.50
CA TYR A 73 2.03 0.72 0.60
C TYR A 73 1.39 0.95 -0.77
N HIS A 74 0.32 0.22 -1.07
CA HIS A 74 -0.41 0.41 -2.30
C HIS A 74 -1.90 0.09 -2.14
N GLN A 75 -2.73 0.71 -2.97
CA GLN A 75 -4.16 0.44 -3.08
C GLN A 75 -4.59 0.54 -4.55
N GLY A 76 -5.64 -0.19 -4.93
CA GLY A 76 -6.11 -0.19 -6.30
C GLY A 76 -7.63 -0.25 -6.42
N VAL A 77 -8.16 0.36 -7.49
CA VAL A 77 -9.58 0.39 -7.83
C VAL A 77 -9.75 0.00 -9.28
N SER A 78 -10.56 -1.03 -9.55
CA SER A 78 -10.92 -1.43 -10.92
C SER A 78 -11.92 -0.44 -11.50
N VAL A 79 -11.68 0.05 -12.72
CA VAL A 79 -12.57 1.04 -13.38
C VAL A 79 -13.80 0.39 -14.02
N GLY A 80 -13.82 -0.94 -14.08
CA GLY A 80 -14.93 -1.75 -14.55
C GLY A 80 -14.58 -3.24 -14.42
N PHE A 81 -15.34 -4.10 -15.09
CA PHE A 81 -15.10 -5.55 -15.03
C PHE A 81 -13.72 -5.91 -15.60
N ASN A 82 -12.91 -6.56 -14.78
CA ASN A 82 -11.60 -7.08 -15.17
C ASN A 82 -11.22 -8.31 -14.36
N ILE A 83 -10.15 -8.97 -14.80
CA ILE A 83 -9.55 -10.13 -14.16
C ILE A 83 -8.05 -9.83 -14.07
N ALA A 84 -7.46 -10.06 -12.91
CA ALA A 84 -6.05 -9.87 -12.64
C ALA A 84 -5.54 -11.01 -11.77
N GLU A 85 -4.25 -11.29 -11.87
CA GLU A 85 -3.53 -12.27 -11.05
C GLU A 85 -2.32 -11.58 -10.41
N ALA A 86 -1.94 -12.02 -9.22
CA ALA A 86 -0.80 -11.46 -8.48
C ALA A 86 -0.03 -12.56 -7.77
N VAL A 87 1.30 -12.38 -7.68
CA VAL A 87 2.21 -13.29 -6.99
C VAL A 87 3.29 -12.48 -6.26
N ASN A 88 3.75 -13.00 -5.12
CA ASN A 88 4.88 -12.42 -4.38
C ASN A 88 6.18 -13.09 -4.83
N ILE A 89 7.25 -12.30 -4.96
CA ILE A 89 8.58 -12.77 -5.36
C ILE A 89 9.61 -12.25 -4.35
N ALA A 90 10.53 -13.10 -3.93
CA ALA A 90 11.64 -12.74 -3.05
C ALA A 90 12.97 -12.90 -3.78
N CYS A 91 13.53 -11.78 -4.25
CA CYS A 91 14.90 -11.73 -4.79
C CYS A 91 15.92 -11.74 -3.63
N PRO A 92 17.22 -12.01 -3.86
CA PRO A 92 18.22 -11.96 -2.80
C PRO A 92 18.26 -10.63 -2.02
N SER A 93 18.01 -9.50 -2.70
CA SER A 93 17.90 -8.17 -2.07
C SER A 93 16.69 -8.01 -1.15
N TRP A 94 15.69 -8.90 -1.22
CA TRP A 94 14.53 -8.89 -0.33
C TRP A 94 14.88 -9.40 1.08
N MET A 95 15.93 -10.21 1.24
CA MET A 95 16.24 -10.89 2.50
C MET A 95 16.39 -9.93 3.69
N GLU A 96 17.01 -8.76 3.48
CA GLU A 96 17.16 -7.73 4.52
C GLU A 96 15.82 -7.18 5.00
N TYR A 97 14.86 -6.98 4.08
CA TYR A 97 13.50 -6.57 4.42
C TYR A 97 12.74 -7.68 5.15
N GLY A 98 12.95 -8.94 4.76
CA GLY A 98 12.37 -10.10 5.43
C GLY A 98 12.78 -10.22 6.89
N VAL A 99 14.08 -10.01 7.19
CA VAL A 99 14.59 -10.02 8.58
C VAL A 99 13.98 -8.87 9.39
N LYS A 100 13.94 -7.65 8.85
CA LYS A 100 13.31 -6.51 9.52
C LYS A 100 11.82 -6.74 9.79
N ALA A 101 11.10 -7.31 8.83
CA ALA A 101 9.69 -7.63 8.99
C ALA A 101 9.48 -8.64 10.12
N MET A 102 10.34 -9.65 10.23
CA MET A 102 10.28 -10.63 11.32
C MET A 102 10.47 -9.96 12.70
N GLU A 103 11.35 -8.97 12.83
CA GLU A 103 11.52 -8.20 14.08
C GLU A 103 10.29 -7.36 14.44
N ILE A 104 9.52 -6.89 13.46
CA ILE A 104 8.28 -6.11 13.68
C ILE A 104 7.12 -7.00 14.14
N TYR A 105 7.09 -8.25 13.67
CA TYR A 105 5.98 -9.19 13.94
C TYR A 105 6.21 -10.12 15.15
N LEU A 106 7.40 -10.10 15.75
CA LEU A 106 7.75 -10.85 16.97
C LEU A 106 7.60 -9.98 18.23
#